data_AF-A0A016WF53-F1
#
_entry.id   AF-A0A016WF53-F1
#
_cell.length_a   1.000
_cell.length_b   1.000
_cell.length_c   1.000
_cell.angle_alpha   90.00
_cell.angle_beta   90.00
_cell.angle_gamma   90.00
#
_symmetry.space_group_name_H-M   'P 1'
#
loop_
_entity.id
_entity.type
_entity.pdbx_description
1 polymer ?
#
loop_
_entity_poly.entity_id
_entity_poly.type
_entity_poly.pdbx_seq_one_letter_code
_entity_poly.pdbx_strand_id
1 'polypeptide(L)'
;MNTKFRKRPSHLVSFYSGNVQTQIDFVLVRHRDRKLVTDAKVVRYEAVATQHRPLICTMKIMPPKRMHDERCGPARIKWWRSKEKEESVTSPIKLPPATTIDETWENAT
;
A
#
# COMPACT_ATOMS: atom_id res chain seq x y z
N MET A 1 -0.17 10.40 15.49
CA MET A 1 -0.23 9.73 16.82
C MET A 1 -1.40 8.75 16.83
N ASN A 2 -1.21 7.47 17.20
CA ASN A 2 -2.32 6.52 17.35
C ASN A 2 -3.20 6.94 18.54
N THR A 3 -4.42 7.38 18.27
CA THR A 3 -5.29 8.05 19.24
C THR A 3 -6.23 7.12 20.00
N LYS A 4 -6.31 5.83 19.63
CA LYS A 4 -7.28 4.89 20.22
C LYS A 4 -6.65 3.69 20.90
N PHE A 5 -5.60 3.13 20.32
CA PHE A 5 -4.96 1.91 20.85
C PHE A 5 -3.55 2.24 21.30
N ARG A 6 -3.28 2.12 22.60
CA ARG A 6 -1.93 2.27 23.13
C ARG A 6 -1.08 1.08 22.65
N LYS A 7 -0.01 1.36 21.92
CA LYS A 7 0.94 0.36 21.40
C LYS A 7 2.36 0.73 21.82
N ARG A 8 3.28 -0.25 21.80
CA ARG A 8 4.71 0.00 22.01
C ARG A 8 5.26 0.84 20.86
N PRO A 9 6.29 1.69 21.08
CA PRO A 9 6.91 2.48 20.00
C PRO A 9 7.35 1.62 18.80
N SER A 10 7.92 0.43 19.06
CA SER A 10 8.32 -0.52 18.01
C SER A 10 7.16 -1.10 17.18
N HIS A 11 5.91 -0.90 17.61
CA HIS A 11 4.69 -1.32 16.90
C HIS A 11 3.96 -0.14 16.24
N LEU A 12 4.51 1.08 16.34
CA LEU A 12 3.98 2.28 15.70
C LEU A 12 4.72 2.65 14.42
N VAL A 13 5.97 2.21 14.26
CA VAL A 13 6.78 2.55 13.10
C VAL A 13 6.22 1.87 11.85
N SER A 14 5.75 2.68 10.92
CA SER A 14 5.20 2.24 9.64
C SER A 14 6.15 2.49 8.46
N PHE A 15 7.21 3.29 8.65
CA PHE A 15 8.17 3.61 7.60
C PHE A 15 9.60 3.63 8.11
N TYR A 16 10.51 3.12 7.27
CA TYR A 16 11.95 3.06 7.48
C TYR A 16 12.67 3.61 6.25
N SER A 17 13.51 4.62 6.46
CA SER A 17 14.46 5.11 5.45
C SER A 17 15.80 5.41 6.13
N GLY A 18 16.83 4.62 5.80
CA GLY A 18 18.11 4.65 6.50
C GLY A 18 17.93 4.48 8.01
N ASN A 19 18.41 5.46 8.78
CA ASN A 19 18.29 5.48 10.24
C ASN A 19 17.02 6.17 10.76
N VAL A 20 16.15 6.65 9.86
CA VAL A 20 14.92 7.36 10.21
C VAL A 20 13.74 6.39 10.28
N GLN A 21 13.03 6.45 11.41
CA GLN A 21 11.85 5.63 11.70
C GLN A 21 10.66 6.54 11.98
N THR A 22 9.61 6.45 11.17
CA THR A 22 8.43 7.32 11.30
C THR A 22 7.13 6.53 11.27
N GLN A 23 6.07 7.16 11.78
CA GLN A 23 4.70 6.73 11.60
C GLN A 23 4.05 7.66 10.58
N ILE A 24 3.86 7.18 9.36
CA ILE A 24 3.26 7.96 8.26
C ILE A 24 1.99 7.32 7.68
N ASP A 25 1.74 6.04 7.99
CA ASP A 25 0.55 5.34 7.57
C ASP A 25 -0.54 5.45 8.65
N PHE A 26 -1.74 5.86 8.24
CA PHE A 26 -2.88 6.07 9.14
C PHE A 26 -4.16 5.52 8.53
N VAL A 27 -5.04 4.99 9.39
CA VAL A 27 -6.43 4.67 9.02
C VAL A 27 -7.33 5.69 9.68
N LEU A 28 -7.97 6.51 8.86
CA LEU A 28 -8.93 7.52 9.32
C LEU A 28 -10.32 6.89 9.43
N VAL A 29 -10.97 7.10 10.57
CA VAL A 29 -12.29 6.56 10.86
C VAL A 29 -13.21 7.70 11.29
N ARG A 30 -14.42 7.74 10.74
CA ARG A 30 -15.44 8.71 11.13
C ARG A 30 -15.73 8.57 12.63
N HIS A 31 -15.95 9.69 13.32
CA HIS A 31 -16.17 9.70 14.76
C HIS A 31 -17.30 8.75 15.20
N ARG A 32 -18.44 8.76 14.49
CA ARG A 32 -19.59 7.89 14.74
C ARG A 32 -19.27 6.40 14.64
N ASP A 33 -18.33 6.04 13.77
CA ASP A 33 -17.97 4.65 13.44
C ASP A 33 -16.77 4.16 14.28
N ARG A 34 -16.19 5.03 15.13
CA ARG A 34 -15.01 4.70 15.95
C ARG A 34 -15.23 3.47 16.82
N LYS A 35 -16.46 3.22 17.31
CA LYS A 35 -16.79 2.06 18.15
C LYS A 35 -16.67 0.71 17.42
N LEU A 36 -16.76 0.70 16.08
CA LEU A 36 -16.65 -0.50 15.26
C LEU A 36 -15.21 -1.02 15.15
N VAL A 37 -14.22 -0.14 15.32
CA VAL A 37 -12.81 -0.50 15.27
C VAL A 37 -12.41 -1.25 16.54
N THR A 38 -11.88 -2.45 16.38
CA THR A 38 -11.46 -3.34 17.48
C THR A 38 -9.96 -3.33 17.72
N ASP A 39 -9.14 -3.16 16.67
CA ASP A 39 -7.69 -3.04 16.78
C ASP A 39 -7.11 -2.32 15.55
N ALA A 40 -5.91 -1.76 15.70
CA ALA A 40 -5.07 -1.31 14.60
C ALA A 40 -3.60 -1.62 14.91
N LYS A 41 -2.91 -2.31 14.00
CA LYS A 41 -1.52 -2.78 14.20
C LYS A 41 -0.70 -2.71 12.92
N VAL A 42 0.56 -2.31 13.04
CA VAL A 42 1.53 -2.40 11.96
C VAL A 42 2.08 -3.83 11.91
N VAL A 43 2.13 -4.41 10.72
CA VAL A 43 2.72 -5.74 10.52
C VAL A 43 4.23 -5.61 10.35
N ARG A 44 4.97 -6.35 11.17
CA ARG A 44 6.42 -6.47 11.07
C ARG A 44 6.71 -7.69 10.22
N TYR A 45 7.04 -7.50 8.95
CA TYR A 45 7.68 -8.55 8.15
C TYR A 45 9.18 -8.24 8.06
N GLU A 46 10.01 -9.21 8.40
CA GLU A 46 11.48 -9.16 8.32
C GLU A 46 11.99 -9.55 6.92
N ALA A 47 11.16 -10.24 6.12
CA ALA A 47 11.56 -10.76 4.84
C ALA A 47 10.89 -9.95 3.72
N VAL A 48 11.73 -9.26 2.93
CA VAL A 48 11.44 -8.70 1.59
C VAL A 48 10.67 -7.35 1.52
N ALA A 49 10.44 -6.62 2.63
CA ALA A 49 9.58 -5.43 2.58
C ALA A 49 10.32 -4.13 2.21
N THR A 50 9.73 -3.45 1.21
CA THR A 50 9.75 -2.00 0.94
C THR A 50 9.86 -1.12 2.19
N GLN A 51 10.35 0.11 2.05
CA GLN A 51 10.47 1.12 3.13
C GLN A 51 9.22 1.25 4.02
N HIS A 52 8.03 0.92 3.51
CA HIS A 52 6.76 0.91 4.24
C HIS A 52 6.40 -0.47 4.84
N ARG A 53 5.84 -0.41 6.06
CA ARG A 53 5.25 -1.53 6.79
C ARG A 53 3.73 -1.38 6.82
N PRO A 54 2.97 -2.39 6.35
CA PRO A 54 1.52 -2.29 6.27
C PRO A 54 0.85 -2.05 7.64
N LEU A 55 -0.08 -1.10 7.68
CA LEU A 55 -0.99 -0.88 8.80
C LEU A 55 -2.30 -1.64 8.56
N ILE A 56 -2.66 -2.53 9.49
CA ILE A 56 -3.92 -3.28 9.45
C ILE A 56 -4.87 -2.74 10.51
N CYS A 57 -6.11 -2.44 10.10
CA CYS A 57 -7.20 -2.06 10.97
C CYS A 57 -8.27 -3.16 10.99
N THR A 58 -8.68 -3.60 12.18
CA THR A 58 -9.71 -4.62 12.36
C THR A 58 -11.01 -3.94 12.80
N MET A 59 -12.08 -4.09 12.01
CA MET A 59 -13.38 -3.47 12.25
C MET A 59 -14.51 -4.50 12.22
N LYS A 60 -15.47 -4.38 13.14
CA LYS A 60 -16.72 -5.15 13.11
C LYS A 60 -17.70 -4.43 12.18
N ILE A 61 -17.90 -4.98 11.00
CA ILE A 61 -18.89 -4.48 10.04
C ILE A 61 -20.04 -5.49 10.01
N MET A 62 -21.25 -5.03 10.32
CA MET A 62 -22.43 -5.85 10.04
C MET A 62 -22.60 -5.89 8.52
N PRO A 63 -22.76 -7.09 7.92
CA PRO A 63 -23.03 -7.17 6.50
C PRO A 63 -24.31 -6.37 6.23
N PRO A 64 -24.34 -5.53 5.17
CA PRO A 64 -25.57 -4.87 4.79
C PRO A 64 -26.64 -5.95 4.60
N LYS A 65 -27.88 -5.66 5.05
CA LYS A 65 -29.04 -6.48 4.63
C LYS A 65 -28.94 -6.58 3.11
N ARG A 66 -28.94 -7.81 2.58
CA ARG A 66 -28.93 -8.05 1.13
C ARG A 66 -30.22 -7.46 0.55
N MET A 67 -30.24 -6.15 0.32
CA MET A 67 -31.10 -5.61 -0.71
C MET A 67 -30.51 -6.16 -1.99
N HIS A 68 -31.36 -6.86 -2.73
CA HIS A 68 -31.06 -7.41 -4.04
C HIS A 68 -30.94 -6.26 -5.06
N ASP A 69 -30.36 -5.13 -4.66
CA ASP A 69 -29.97 -4.09 -5.59
C ASP A 69 -28.81 -4.65 -6.38
N GLU A 70 -29.02 -4.68 -7.68
CA GLU A 70 -28.00 -5.02 -8.66
C GLU A 70 -26.69 -4.37 -8.26
N ARG A 71 -25.63 -5.16 -8.38
CA ARG A 71 -24.26 -4.81 -8.03
C ARG A 71 -23.77 -3.65 -8.93
N CYS A 72 -24.29 -2.45 -8.74
CA CYS A 72 -23.81 -1.20 -9.33
C CYS A 72 -22.56 -0.73 -8.58
N GLY A 73 -21.60 -1.64 -8.41
CA GLY A 73 -20.23 -1.31 -8.06
C GLY A 73 -19.37 -1.35 -9.33
N PRO A 74 -18.25 -0.62 -9.38
CA PRO A 74 -17.32 -0.69 -10.51
C PRO A 74 -16.94 -2.15 -10.80
N ALA A 75 -16.73 -2.45 -12.08
CA ALA A 75 -16.40 -3.79 -12.54
C ALA A 75 -15.23 -4.38 -11.72
N ARG A 76 -15.47 -5.50 -11.04
CA ARG A 76 -14.44 -6.19 -10.26
C ARG A 76 -13.46 -6.85 -11.21
N ILE A 77 -12.20 -6.43 -11.17
CA ILE A 77 -11.12 -7.12 -11.88
C ILE A 77 -11.00 -8.52 -11.27
N LYS A 78 -11.26 -9.53 -12.10
CA LYS A 78 -11.13 -10.95 -11.73
C LYS A 78 -9.68 -11.36 -11.93
N TRP A 79 -8.79 -10.95 -11.03
CA TRP A 79 -7.35 -11.26 -11.10
C TRP A 79 -7.08 -12.78 -11.24
N TRP A 80 -7.90 -13.62 -10.60
CA TRP A 80 -7.84 -15.09 -10.73
C TRP A 80 -8.24 -15.62 -12.12
N ARG A 81 -8.80 -14.76 -12.99
CA ARG A 81 -9.19 -15.06 -14.36
C ARG A 81 -8.32 -14.29 -15.37
N SER A 82 -7.34 -13.51 -14.91
CA SER A 82 -6.35 -12.92 -15.80
C SER A 82 -5.51 -14.06 -16.38
N LYS A 83 -5.66 -14.33 -17.68
CA LYS A 83 -4.67 -15.13 -18.41
C LYS A 83 -3.46 -14.24 -18.64
N GLU A 84 -2.27 -14.71 -18.27
CA GLU A 84 -1.04 -14.10 -18.73
C GLU A 84 -1.08 -14.11 -20.26
N LYS A 85 -1.12 -12.93 -20.88
CA LYS A 85 -0.80 -12.81 -22.29
C LYS A 85 0.72 -12.66 -22.33
N GLU A 86 1.41 -13.73 -22.66
CA GLU A 86 2.87 -13.75 -22.86
C GLU A 86 3.29 -12.95 -24.12
N GLU A 87 2.33 -12.43 -24.88
CA GLU A 87 2.55 -11.75 -26.15
C GLU A 87 2.28 -10.24 -26.02
N SER A 88 3.31 -9.50 -25.59
CA SER A 88 3.74 -8.20 -26.17
C SER A 88 4.70 -7.39 -25.29
N VAL A 89 5.09 -7.87 -24.09
CA VAL A 89 5.99 -7.13 -23.16
C VAL A 89 7.47 -7.49 -23.38
N THR A 90 7.85 -7.74 -24.62
CA THR A 90 9.24 -7.93 -25.05
C THR A 90 9.47 -7.24 -26.38
N SER A 91 9.06 -5.97 -26.51
CA SER A 91 9.95 -5.09 -27.26
C SER A 91 11.17 -4.87 -26.36
N PRO A 92 12.40 -5.18 -26.82
CA PRO A 92 13.58 -4.77 -26.09
C PRO A 92 13.49 -3.27 -25.90
N ILE A 93 13.37 -2.82 -24.65
CA ILE A 93 13.55 -1.41 -24.33
C ILE A 93 14.97 -1.11 -24.81
N LYS A 94 15.11 -0.38 -25.92
CA LYS A 94 16.40 0.15 -26.36
C LYS A 94 16.82 1.16 -25.31
N LEU A 95 17.57 0.70 -24.32
CA LEU A 95 18.27 1.60 -23.43
C LEU A 95 19.23 2.43 -24.28
N PRO A 96 19.32 3.75 -24.05
CA PRO A 96 20.37 4.53 -24.66
C PRO A 96 21.74 3.93 -24.27
N PRO A 97 22.77 4.06 -25.12
CA PRO A 97 24.13 3.68 -24.77
C PRO A 97 24.52 4.31 -23.44
N ALA A 98 25.16 3.54 -22.56
CA ALA A 98 25.65 4.07 -21.30
C ALA A 98 26.74 5.11 -21.60
N THR A 99 26.38 6.39 -21.52
CA THR A 99 27.30 7.53 -21.59
C THR A 99 27.83 7.85 -20.20
N THR A 100 28.97 8.53 -20.17
CA THR A 100 29.55 9.00 -18.91
C THR A 100 28.65 10.08 -18.31
N ILE A 101 28.65 10.22 -16.97
CA ILE A 101 27.78 11.17 -16.27
C ILE A 101 28.01 12.60 -16.81
N ASP A 102 29.26 12.99 -17.03
CA ASP A 102 29.64 14.32 -17.51
C ASP A 102 29.07 14.61 -18.92
N GLU A 103 29.16 13.65 -19.84
CA GLU A 103 28.61 13.76 -21.20
C GLU A 103 27.08 13.88 -21.18
N THR A 104 26.42 13.28 -20.19
CA THR A 104 24.96 13.31 -20.06
C THR A 104 24.47 14.70 -19.62
N TRP A 105 25.27 15.42 -18.82
CA TRP A 105 24.94 16.77 -18.35
C TRP A 105 25.22 17.84 -19.40
N GLU A 106 26.26 17.70 -20.24
CA GLU A 106 26.55 18.66 -21.32
C GLU A 106 25.45 18.70 -22.40
N ASN A 107 24.87 17.53 -22.74
CA ASN A 107 23.84 17.44 -23.78
C ASN A 107 22.44 17.93 -23.35
N ALA A 108 22.26 18.28 -22.07
CA ALA A 108 20.97 18.72 -21.52
C ALA A 108 20.80 20.26 -21.50
N THR A 109 21.82 21.01 -21.94
CA THR A 109 21.83 22.48 -22.01
C THR A 109 21.75 22.95 -23.45
#